data_AF-A0A6I5ZYX0-F1
#
_entry.id   AF-A0A6I5ZYX0-F1
#
_cell.length_a   1.000
_cell.length_b   1.000
_cell.length_c   1.000
_cell.angle_alpha   90.00
_cell.angle_beta   90.00
_cell.angle_gamma   90.00
#
_symmetry.space_group_name_H-M   'P 1'
#
loop_
_entity.id
_entity.type
_entity.pdbx_description
1 polymer ?
#
loop_
_entity_poly.entity_id
_entity_poly.type
_entity_poly.pdbx_seq_one_letter_code
_entity_poly.pdbx_strand_id
1 'polypeptide(L)'
;METSRAGFGARPLATLGFRALQLSEVVLDDVEVTRADLLGSHLPPSRRGMGAATNVFYTLRPQLAASALGIACAAHDYVAAHRRDLDAAERAAMARFGARIAAVRAVIRTAAREIDAGRLLGGPGSASKALAVALADELVNAAPRFLGPGSRWEHPFLDKWIRDLRGLELMEGTSTVQKLTLAQAYAQRETVARRG
;
A
#
# COMPACT_ATOMS: atom_id res chain seq x y z
N MET A 1 -9.53 5.51 -22.95
CA MET A 1 -8.86 5.22 -24.22
C MET A 1 -9.05 3.74 -24.44
N GLU A 2 -9.66 3.39 -25.56
CA GLU A 2 -10.16 2.03 -25.70
C GLU A 2 -9.03 1.10 -26.11
N THR A 3 -8.99 -0.06 -25.46
CA THR A 3 -7.96 -1.08 -25.68
C THR A 3 -8.05 -1.72 -27.07
N SER A 4 -9.12 -1.43 -27.81
CA SER A 4 -9.32 -1.83 -29.21
C SER A 4 -8.71 -0.87 -30.23
N ARG A 5 -8.15 0.29 -29.83
CA ARG A 5 -7.54 1.24 -30.77
C ARG A 5 -6.29 0.65 -31.41
N ALA A 6 -6.12 0.94 -32.70
CA ALA A 6 -4.88 0.64 -33.41
C ALA A 6 -3.69 1.28 -32.68
N GLY A 7 -2.58 0.55 -32.59
CA GLY A 7 -1.38 1.00 -31.87
C GLY A 7 -1.37 0.69 -30.36
N PHE A 8 -2.49 0.25 -29.78
CA PHE A 8 -2.53 -0.17 -28.38
C PHE A 8 -2.08 -1.63 -28.22
N GLY A 9 -1.15 -1.86 -27.29
CA GLY A 9 -0.74 -3.19 -26.88
C GLY A 9 -0.67 -3.31 -25.36
N ALA A 10 -0.98 -4.49 -24.82
CA ALA A 10 -0.77 -4.81 -23.42
C ALA A 10 -0.26 -6.24 -23.27
N ARG A 11 0.78 -6.42 -22.46
CA ARG A 11 1.32 -7.76 -22.14
C ARG A 11 1.49 -7.95 -20.63
N PRO A 12 1.00 -9.06 -20.06
CA PRO A 12 1.22 -9.36 -18.65
C PRO A 12 2.72 -9.42 -18.31
N LEU A 13 3.08 -8.85 -17.17
CA LEU A 13 4.41 -8.92 -16.57
C LEU A 13 4.52 -10.18 -15.71
N ALA A 14 5.69 -10.83 -15.78
CA ALA A 14 6.02 -11.88 -14.85
C ALA A 14 6.32 -11.27 -13.47
N THR A 15 5.46 -11.54 -12.49
CA THR A 15 5.62 -11.03 -11.12
C THR A 15 5.93 -12.13 -10.12
N LEU A 16 6.74 -11.80 -9.12
CA LEU A 16 7.04 -12.71 -8.01
C LEU A 16 5.78 -12.97 -7.16
N GLY A 17 5.04 -11.92 -6.82
CA GLY A 17 3.77 -11.95 -6.09
C GLY A 17 2.68 -11.17 -6.84
N PHE A 18 1.53 -10.96 -6.21
CA PHE A 18 0.41 -10.20 -6.78
C PHE A 18 -0.12 -10.76 -8.11
N ARG A 19 -0.02 -12.08 -8.31
CA ARG A 19 -0.43 -12.75 -9.55
C ARG A 19 -1.87 -12.47 -9.97
N ALA A 20 -2.77 -12.25 -9.00
CA ALA A 20 -4.17 -11.94 -9.26
C ALA A 20 -4.40 -10.54 -9.87
N LEU A 21 -3.44 -9.61 -9.76
CA LEU A 21 -3.59 -8.26 -10.36
C LEU A 21 -3.26 -8.21 -11.85
N GLN A 22 -2.62 -9.25 -12.41
CA GLN A 22 -2.18 -9.28 -13.82
C GLN A 22 -1.52 -7.97 -14.27
N LEU A 23 -0.56 -7.48 -13.47
CA LEU A 23 0.21 -6.28 -13.82
C LEU A 23 0.76 -6.44 -15.23
N SER A 24 0.54 -5.44 -16.07
CA SER A 24 0.82 -5.52 -17.50
C SER A 24 1.64 -4.31 -17.94
N GLU A 25 2.55 -4.53 -18.87
CA GLU A 25 3.16 -3.45 -19.62
C GLU A 25 2.17 -2.99 -20.68
N VAL A 26 2.01 -1.68 -20.82
CA VAL A 26 1.18 -1.04 -21.85
C VAL A 26 2.08 -0.34 -22.85
N VAL A 27 1.85 -0.61 -24.14
CA VAL A 27 2.53 0.01 -25.27
C VAL A 27 1.53 0.86 -26.03
N LEU A 28 1.91 2.11 -26.30
CA LEU A 28 1.15 3.06 -27.08
C LEU A 28 2.01 3.47 -28.28
N ASP A 29 1.76 2.87 -29.44
CA ASP A 29 2.48 3.12 -30.69
C ASP A 29 1.58 3.84 -31.69
N ASP A 30 1.83 5.14 -31.92
CA ASP A 30 1.04 6.02 -32.78
C ASP A 30 -0.48 5.93 -32.56
N VAL A 31 -0.90 5.78 -31.29
CA VAL A 31 -2.32 5.70 -30.93
C VAL A 31 -2.97 7.07 -31.08
N GLU A 32 -3.99 7.17 -31.94
CA GLU A 32 -4.74 8.41 -32.13
C GLU A 32 -5.48 8.82 -30.82
N VAL A 33 -5.28 10.08 -30.42
CA VAL A 33 -5.95 10.72 -29.28
C VAL A 33 -6.75 11.92 -29.75
N THR A 34 -8.05 11.90 -29.48
CA THR A 34 -8.98 12.96 -29.88
C THR A 34 -9.21 13.94 -28.74
N ARG A 35 -9.81 15.11 -29.04
CA ARG A 35 -10.21 16.07 -27.99
C ARG A 35 -11.19 15.49 -26.97
N ALA A 36 -12.02 14.53 -27.38
CA ALA A 36 -12.97 13.87 -26.49
C ALA A 36 -12.29 12.96 -25.46
N ASP A 37 -11.04 12.53 -25.72
CA ASP A 37 -10.26 11.71 -24.79
C ASP A 37 -9.61 12.53 -23.65
N LEU A 38 -9.60 13.87 -23.77
CA LEU A 38 -8.92 14.75 -22.82
C LEU A 38 -9.77 14.95 -21.55
N LEU A 39 -9.29 14.37 -20.44
CA LEU A 39 -9.88 14.57 -19.12
C LEU A 39 -9.53 15.92 -18.52
N GLY A 40 -10.52 16.57 -17.91
CA GLY A 40 -10.34 17.82 -17.17
C GLY A 40 -10.09 19.05 -18.04
N SER A 41 -10.44 19.02 -19.33
CA SER A 41 -10.26 20.14 -20.27
C SER A 41 -10.87 21.48 -19.80
N HIS A 42 -11.90 21.40 -18.96
CA HIS A 42 -12.59 22.53 -18.32
C HIS A 42 -11.86 23.09 -17.07
N LEU A 43 -10.89 22.37 -16.50
CA LEU A 43 -10.15 22.79 -15.30
C LEU A 43 -8.99 23.73 -15.67
N PRO A 44 -8.43 24.53 -14.75
CA PRO A 44 -7.19 25.25 -15.02
C PRO A 44 -6.01 24.27 -15.24
N PRO A 45 -4.97 24.61 -16.04
CA PRO A 45 -3.83 23.74 -16.30
C PRO A 45 -3.16 23.19 -15.04
N SER A 46 -3.09 24.00 -13.96
CA SER A 46 -2.52 23.61 -12.67
C SER A 46 -3.27 22.49 -11.94
N ARG A 47 -4.51 22.19 -12.35
CA ARG A 47 -5.36 21.12 -11.78
C ARG A 47 -5.58 19.94 -12.73
N ARG A 48 -4.98 19.94 -13.91
CA ARG A 48 -4.99 18.83 -14.87
C ARG A 48 -3.68 18.04 -14.79
N GLY A 49 -3.65 16.88 -15.46
CA GLY A 49 -2.44 16.06 -15.58
C GLY A 49 -1.88 15.67 -14.20
N MET A 50 -0.68 16.16 -13.88
CA MET A 50 0.03 15.80 -12.66
C MET A 50 -0.71 16.18 -11.37
N GLY A 51 -1.42 17.31 -11.36
CA GLY A 51 -2.21 17.73 -10.20
C GLY A 51 -3.37 16.76 -9.92
N ALA A 52 -4.06 16.32 -10.97
CA ALA A 52 -5.12 15.32 -10.87
C ALA A 52 -4.57 13.93 -10.48
N ALA A 53 -3.44 13.52 -11.08
CA ALA A 53 -2.78 12.26 -10.73
C ALA A 53 -2.34 12.21 -9.26
N THR A 54 -1.82 13.32 -8.73
CA THR A 54 -1.43 13.42 -7.31
C THR A 54 -2.62 13.20 -6.36
N ASN A 55 -3.80 13.73 -6.71
CA ASN A 55 -5.01 13.50 -5.92
C ASN A 55 -5.42 12.03 -5.89
N VAL A 56 -5.26 11.31 -7.02
CA VAL A 56 -5.49 9.86 -7.08
C VAL A 56 -4.53 9.14 -6.12
N PHE A 57 -3.25 9.52 -6.08
CA PHE A 57 -2.31 8.91 -5.16
C PHE A 57 -2.65 9.14 -3.69
N TYR A 58 -3.21 10.30 -3.34
CA TYR A 58 -3.67 10.57 -1.98
C TYR A 58 -4.81 9.63 -1.55
N THR A 59 -5.69 9.24 -2.46
CA THR A 59 -6.78 8.30 -2.15
C THR A 59 -6.36 6.84 -2.22
N LEU A 60 -5.39 6.48 -3.07
CA LEU A 60 -4.90 5.10 -3.21
C LEU A 60 -4.01 4.66 -2.05
N ARG A 61 -3.18 5.54 -1.48
CA ARG A 61 -2.22 5.16 -0.42
C ARG A 61 -2.88 4.49 0.80
N PRO A 62 -3.99 5.02 1.36
CA PRO A 62 -4.70 4.33 2.45
C PRO A 62 -5.29 2.98 2.04
N GLN A 63 -5.68 2.79 0.78
CA GLN A 63 -6.23 1.52 0.28
C GLN A 63 -5.13 0.45 0.22
N LEU A 64 -3.94 0.82 -0.27
CA LEU A 64 -2.79 -0.08 -0.25
C LEU A 64 -2.28 -0.33 1.18
N ALA A 65 -2.37 0.67 2.07
CA ALA A 65 -2.09 0.48 3.48
C ALA A 65 -3.05 -0.54 4.12
N ALA A 66 -4.35 -0.46 3.81
CA ALA A 66 -5.34 -1.43 4.26
C ALA A 66 -5.05 -2.84 3.73
N SER A 67 -4.61 -2.95 2.48
CA SER A 67 -4.21 -4.23 1.87
C SER A 67 -3.01 -4.86 2.58
N ALA A 68 -1.98 -4.06 2.88
CA ALA A 68 -0.81 -4.51 3.64
C ALA A 68 -1.19 -4.91 5.08
N LEU A 69 -2.05 -4.12 5.74
CA LEU A 69 -2.57 -4.49 7.06
C LEU A 69 -3.37 -5.79 7.01
N GLY A 70 -4.12 -6.05 5.93
CA GLY A 70 -4.81 -7.32 5.71
C GLY A 70 -3.86 -8.52 5.69
N ILE A 71 -2.70 -8.38 5.03
CA ILE A 71 -1.64 -9.39 5.07
C ILE A 71 -1.12 -9.59 6.50
N ALA A 72 -0.89 -8.51 7.26
CA ALA A 72 -0.46 -8.60 8.64
C ALA A 72 -1.49 -9.33 9.53
N CYS A 73 -2.79 -9.01 9.37
CA CYS A 73 -3.87 -9.71 10.09
C CYS A 73 -3.88 -11.19 9.71
N ALA A 74 -3.83 -11.50 8.43
CA ALA A 74 -3.88 -12.87 7.95
C ALA A 74 -2.70 -13.71 8.48
N ALA A 75 -1.48 -13.17 8.46
CA ALA A 75 -0.33 -13.87 9.00
C ALA A 75 -0.38 -14.02 10.54
N HIS A 76 -0.94 -13.04 11.26
CA HIS A 76 -1.16 -13.12 12.72
C HIS A 76 -2.17 -14.23 13.06
N ASP A 77 -3.33 -14.20 12.43
CA ASP A 77 -4.40 -15.19 12.62
C ASP A 77 -3.92 -16.58 12.21
N TYR A 78 -3.14 -16.68 11.13
CA TYR A 78 -2.60 -17.94 10.63
C TYR A 78 -1.64 -18.58 11.64
N VAL A 79 -0.73 -17.80 12.25
CA VAL A 79 0.15 -18.31 13.30
C VAL A 79 -0.67 -18.82 14.49
N ALA A 80 -1.66 -18.03 14.95
CA ALA A 80 -2.51 -18.41 16.08
C ALA A 80 -3.32 -19.70 15.81
N ALA A 81 -3.74 -19.92 14.56
CA ALA A 81 -4.48 -21.12 14.17
C ALA A 81 -3.62 -22.39 14.13
N HIS A 82 -2.33 -22.27 13.76
CA HIS A 82 -1.44 -23.42 13.54
C HIS A 82 -0.48 -23.70 14.72
N ARG A 83 -0.37 -22.78 15.69
CA ARG A 83 0.46 -22.96 16.90
C ARG A 83 -0.32 -22.59 18.15
N ARG A 84 -0.83 -23.62 18.84
CA ARG A 84 -1.59 -23.47 20.09
C ARG A 84 -0.69 -23.37 21.33
N ASP A 85 0.43 -24.09 21.31
CA ASP A 85 1.40 -24.11 22.39
C ASP A 85 2.53 -23.12 22.10
N LEU A 86 2.26 -21.85 22.43
CA LEU A 86 3.27 -20.79 22.44
C LEU A 86 3.93 -20.74 23.82
N ASP A 87 5.22 -20.42 23.89
CA ASP A 87 5.85 -20.08 25.16
C ASP A 87 5.44 -18.67 25.64
N ALA A 88 5.93 -18.25 26.81
CA ALA A 88 5.57 -16.95 27.37
C ALA A 88 6.07 -15.77 26.50
N ALA A 89 7.27 -15.88 25.91
CA ALA A 89 7.85 -14.85 25.06
C ALA A 89 7.14 -14.76 23.71
N GLU A 90 6.79 -15.91 23.12
CA GLU A 90 6.02 -16.01 21.89
C GLU A 90 4.60 -15.42 22.07
N ARG A 91 3.92 -15.74 23.18
CA ARG A 91 2.62 -15.12 23.52
C ARG A 91 2.72 -13.61 23.62
N ALA A 92 3.74 -13.09 24.30
CA ALA A 92 3.97 -11.65 24.41
C ALA A 92 4.24 -11.00 23.05
N ALA A 93 5.01 -11.66 22.18
CA ALA A 93 5.27 -11.19 20.82
C ALA A 93 3.98 -11.14 19.97
N MET A 94 3.15 -12.19 20.02
CA MET A 94 1.86 -12.24 19.31
C MET A 94 0.88 -11.18 19.83
N ALA A 95 0.83 -10.93 21.14
CA ALA A 95 0.04 -9.87 21.72
C ALA A 95 0.51 -8.48 21.25
N ARG A 96 1.83 -8.24 21.20
CA ARG A 96 2.42 -7.00 20.68
C ARG A 96 2.09 -6.78 19.20
N PHE A 97 2.13 -7.83 18.37
CA PHE A 97 1.70 -7.72 16.98
C PHE A 97 0.21 -7.37 16.87
N GLY A 98 -0.66 -8.01 17.67
CA GLY A 98 -2.08 -7.69 17.72
C GLY A 98 -2.35 -6.22 18.09
N ALA A 99 -1.65 -5.70 19.09
CA ALA A 99 -1.75 -4.30 19.49
C ALA A 99 -1.30 -3.34 18.37
N ARG A 100 -0.21 -3.67 17.67
CA ARG A 100 0.28 -2.87 16.54
C ARG A 100 -0.66 -2.91 15.34
N ILE A 101 -1.30 -4.05 15.06
CA ILE A 101 -2.36 -4.15 14.03
C ILE A 101 -3.49 -3.18 14.35
N ALA A 102 -3.96 -3.14 15.60
CA ALA A 102 -5.01 -2.22 16.03
C ALA A 102 -4.59 -0.74 15.87
N ALA A 103 -3.35 -0.41 16.27
CA ALA A 103 -2.80 0.95 16.13
C ALA A 103 -2.70 1.39 14.66
N VAL A 104 -2.14 0.55 13.80
CA VAL A 104 -2.02 0.86 12.35
C VAL A 104 -3.40 0.97 11.71
N ARG A 105 -4.36 0.13 12.10
CA ARG A 105 -5.75 0.25 11.63
C ARG A 105 -6.36 1.60 11.97
N ALA A 106 -6.08 2.13 13.15
CA ALA A 106 -6.54 3.45 13.55
C ALA A 106 -5.93 4.55 12.68
N VAL A 107 -4.63 4.48 12.37
CA VAL A 107 -3.96 5.43 11.46
C VAL A 107 -4.57 5.40 10.06
N ILE A 108 -4.82 4.21 9.50
CA ILE A 108 -5.48 4.06 8.19
C ILE A 108 -6.87 4.68 8.21
N ARG A 109 -7.67 4.40 9.25
CA ARG A 109 -9.03 4.97 9.40
C ARG A 109 -9.00 6.48 9.52
N THR A 110 -8.01 7.05 10.22
CA THR A 110 -7.82 8.50 10.26
C THR A 110 -7.53 9.06 8.87
N ALA A 111 -6.61 8.46 8.12
CA ALA A 111 -6.34 8.90 6.74
C ALA A 111 -7.58 8.80 5.82
N ALA A 112 -8.37 7.73 5.96
CA ALA A 112 -9.62 7.56 5.23
C ALA A 112 -10.65 8.65 5.60
N ARG A 113 -10.82 8.95 6.89
CA ARG A 113 -11.73 10.02 7.36
C ARG A 113 -11.35 11.40 6.81
N GLU A 114 -10.06 11.68 6.66
CA GLU A 114 -9.61 12.92 6.03
C GLU A 114 -10.07 12.99 4.57
N ILE A 115 -9.94 11.89 3.82
CA ILE A 115 -10.42 11.78 2.44
C ILE A 115 -11.93 11.95 2.37
N ASP A 116 -12.69 11.25 3.22
CA ASP A 116 -14.15 11.32 3.27
C ASP A 116 -14.65 12.75 3.56
N ALA A 117 -13.87 13.52 4.34
CA ALA A 117 -14.14 14.91 4.63
C ALA A 117 -13.60 15.89 3.56
N GLY A 118 -13.18 15.40 2.39
CA GLY A 118 -12.68 16.19 1.27
C GLY A 118 -11.25 16.73 1.45
N ARG A 119 -10.53 16.29 2.49
CA ARG A 119 -9.16 16.72 2.79
C ARG A 119 -8.15 15.72 2.23
N LEU A 120 -7.68 16.01 1.01
CA LEU A 120 -6.67 15.21 0.33
C LEU A 120 -5.26 15.56 0.84
N LEU A 121 -4.92 15.05 2.02
CA LEU A 121 -3.64 15.27 2.67
C LEU A 121 -2.66 14.12 2.38
N GLY A 122 -1.51 14.44 1.76
CA GLY A 122 -0.49 13.44 1.47
C GLY A 122 0.17 12.81 2.69
N GLY A 123 0.32 13.56 3.79
CA GLY A 123 0.98 13.10 5.02
C GLY A 123 0.31 11.88 5.66
N PRO A 124 -0.98 11.95 6.06
CA PRO A 124 -1.70 10.84 6.68
C PRO A 124 -1.71 9.56 5.82
N GLY A 125 -1.93 9.70 4.51
CA GLY A 125 -1.88 8.56 3.58
C GLY A 125 -0.51 7.90 3.54
N SER A 126 0.56 8.70 3.42
CA SER A 126 1.94 8.22 3.38
C SER A 126 2.35 7.54 4.69
N ALA A 127 2.00 8.13 5.84
CA ALA A 127 2.23 7.54 7.15
C ALA A 127 1.53 6.18 7.30
N SER A 128 0.25 6.11 6.91
CA SER A 128 -0.53 4.88 7.00
C SER A 128 0.09 3.74 6.19
N LYS A 129 0.54 4.01 4.96
CA LYS A 129 1.16 3.00 4.09
C LYS A 129 2.52 2.56 4.59
N ALA A 130 3.39 3.49 5.00
CA ALA A 130 4.70 3.16 5.55
C ALA A 130 4.59 2.27 6.80
N LEU A 131 3.67 2.60 7.72
CA LEU A 131 3.45 1.81 8.94
C LEU A 131 2.86 0.43 8.65
N ALA A 132 1.89 0.34 7.74
CA ALA A 132 1.24 -0.92 7.41
C ALA A 132 2.17 -1.89 6.69
N VAL A 133 2.94 -1.42 5.71
CA VAL A 133 3.91 -2.26 4.99
C VAL A 133 5.01 -2.74 5.93
N ALA A 134 5.57 -1.87 6.78
CA ALA A 134 6.59 -2.26 7.75
C ALA A 134 6.07 -3.29 8.77
N LEU A 135 4.85 -3.12 9.28
CA LEU A 135 4.24 -4.09 10.19
C LEU A 135 4.01 -5.44 9.52
N ALA A 136 3.47 -5.42 8.29
CA ALA A 136 3.24 -6.63 7.53
C ALA A 136 4.56 -7.38 7.26
N ASP A 137 5.62 -6.65 6.88
CA ASP A 137 6.93 -7.23 6.57
C ASP A 137 7.54 -7.89 7.80
N GLU A 138 7.51 -7.21 8.95
CA GLU A 138 7.99 -7.78 10.19
C GLU A 138 7.22 -9.04 10.58
N LEU A 139 5.90 -9.03 10.44
CA LEU A 139 5.06 -10.14 10.86
C LEU A 139 5.24 -11.37 9.96
N VAL A 140 5.22 -11.20 8.64
CA VAL A 140 5.42 -12.34 7.71
C VAL A 140 6.83 -12.94 7.83
N ASN A 141 7.84 -12.13 8.15
CA ASN A 141 9.21 -12.62 8.40
C ASN A 141 9.39 -13.20 9.81
N ALA A 142 8.56 -12.81 10.78
CA ALA A 142 8.56 -13.41 12.12
C ALA A 142 7.79 -14.73 12.18
N ALA A 143 6.80 -14.94 11.30
CA ALA A 143 5.95 -16.13 11.27
C ALA A 143 6.72 -17.46 11.32
N PRO A 144 7.86 -17.65 10.59
CA PRO A 144 8.66 -18.87 10.68
C PRO A 144 9.21 -19.20 12.07
N ARG A 145 9.44 -18.19 12.94
CA ARG A 145 9.88 -18.44 14.32
C ARG A 145 8.82 -19.20 15.12
N PHE A 146 7.56 -18.93 14.83
CA PHE A 146 6.43 -19.61 15.44
C PHE A 146 6.11 -20.92 14.70
N LEU A 147 6.18 -20.98 13.37
CA LEU A 147 5.73 -22.18 12.65
C LEU A 147 6.84 -23.23 12.44
N GLY A 148 8.10 -22.88 12.67
CA GLY A 148 9.25 -23.76 12.45
C GLY A 148 9.98 -23.50 11.13
N PRO A 149 11.17 -24.10 10.95
CA PRO A 149 12.07 -23.79 9.84
C PRO A 149 11.55 -24.21 8.45
N GLY A 150 10.67 -25.22 8.38
CA GLY A 150 10.02 -25.67 7.14
C GLY A 150 8.83 -24.83 6.69
N SER A 151 8.46 -23.80 7.47
CA SER A 151 7.16 -23.12 7.34
C SER A 151 6.90 -22.47 5.99
N ARG A 152 7.91 -22.05 5.24
CA ARG A 152 7.70 -21.46 3.90
C ARG A 152 7.22 -22.48 2.85
N TRP A 153 7.49 -23.76 3.08
CA TRP A 153 7.05 -24.86 2.22
C TRP A 153 5.75 -25.49 2.75
N GLU A 154 5.67 -25.69 4.06
CA GLU A 154 4.53 -26.33 4.73
C GLU A 154 3.29 -25.40 4.79
N HIS A 155 3.51 -24.08 4.79
CA HIS A 155 2.46 -23.07 4.85
C HIS A 155 2.51 -22.13 3.63
N PRO A 156 1.98 -22.55 2.47
CA PRO A 156 2.15 -21.82 1.21
C PRO A 156 1.56 -20.40 1.22
N PHE A 157 0.60 -20.11 2.11
CA PHE A 157 0.07 -18.77 2.29
C PHE A 157 1.11 -17.80 2.85
N LEU A 158 2.02 -18.23 3.73
CA LEU A 158 3.10 -17.39 4.22
C LEU A 158 4.01 -16.94 3.07
N ASP A 159 4.43 -17.89 2.22
CA ASP A 159 5.27 -17.56 1.07
C ASP A 159 4.55 -16.63 0.09
N LYS A 160 3.26 -16.89 -0.18
CA LYS A 160 2.41 -15.98 -0.96
C LYS A 160 2.42 -14.56 -0.39
N TRP A 161 2.15 -14.39 0.90
CA TRP A 161 2.11 -13.07 1.53
C TRP A 161 3.45 -12.35 1.50
N ILE A 162 4.55 -13.07 1.73
CA ILE A 162 5.92 -12.52 1.60
C ILE A 162 6.15 -11.99 0.18
N ARG A 163 5.76 -12.76 -0.85
CA ARG A 163 5.92 -12.36 -2.26
C ARG A 163 5.01 -11.20 -2.65
N ASP A 164 3.75 -11.23 -2.22
CA ASP A 164 2.79 -10.16 -2.48
C ASP A 164 3.28 -8.86 -1.84
N LEU A 165 3.72 -8.89 -0.59
CA LEU A 165 4.14 -7.68 0.12
C LEU A 165 5.25 -6.89 -0.60
N ARG A 166 6.12 -7.55 -1.38
CA ARG A 166 7.13 -6.87 -2.21
C ARG A 166 6.51 -5.97 -3.29
N GLY A 167 5.37 -6.36 -3.85
CA GLY A 167 4.60 -5.50 -4.74
C GLY A 167 4.05 -4.28 -4.00
N LEU A 168 3.48 -4.45 -2.81
CA LEU A 168 2.95 -3.35 -2.01
C LEU A 168 4.01 -2.35 -1.54
N GLU A 169 5.23 -2.82 -1.27
CA GLU A 169 6.37 -1.95 -0.97
C GLU A 169 6.71 -1.03 -2.14
N LEU A 170 6.57 -1.49 -3.39
CA LEU A 170 6.92 -0.70 -4.58
C LEU A 170 5.77 0.17 -5.10
N MET A 171 4.54 -0.32 -5.04
CA MET A 171 3.37 0.36 -5.58
C MET A 171 3.10 1.69 -4.86
N GLU A 172 2.83 2.75 -5.64
CA GLU A 172 2.44 4.07 -5.15
C GLU A 172 3.49 4.79 -4.29
N GLY A 173 4.76 4.41 -4.47
CA GLY A 173 5.94 4.98 -3.82
C GLY A 173 6.47 4.10 -2.69
N THR A 174 7.79 3.91 -2.68
CA THR A 174 8.48 3.06 -1.69
C THR A 174 8.36 3.58 -0.27
N SER A 175 8.60 2.74 0.73
CA SER A 175 8.63 3.17 2.13
C SER A 175 9.56 4.36 2.37
N THR A 176 10.67 4.46 1.64
CA THR A 176 11.57 5.63 1.66
C THR A 176 10.89 6.88 1.13
N VAL A 177 10.21 6.79 -0.02
CA VAL A 177 9.45 7.91 -0.60
C VAL A 177 8.30 8.35 0.31
N GLN A 178 7.59 7.41 0.93
CA GLN A 178 6.52 7.73 1.88
C GLN A 178 7.04 8.50 3.10
N LYS A 179 8.19 8.08 3.65
CA LYS A 179 8.85 8.79 4.77
C LYS A 179 9.26 10.20 4.38
N LEU A 180 9.78 10.40 3.16
CA LEU A 180 10.12 11.73 2.65
C LEU A 180 8.88 12.62 2.51
N THR A 181 7.79 12.10 1.94
CA THR A 181 6.53 12.84 1.82
C THR A 181 5.97 13.21 3.19
N LEU A 182 6.07 12.30 4.16
CA LEU A 182 5.67 12.56 5.53
C LEU A 182 6.51 13.67 6.19
N ALA A 183 7.83 13.61 6.03
CA ALA A 183 8.74 14.64 6.55
C ALA A 183 8.43 16.03 5.95
N GLN A 184 8.18 16.10 4.64
CA GLN A 184 7.77 17.32 3.97
C GLN A 184 6.43 17.87 4.51
N ALA A 185 5.46 16.99 4.74
CA ALA A 185 4.17 17.37 5.30
C ALA A 185 4.30 17.96 6.72
N TYR A 186 5.21 17.43 7.55
CA TYR A 186 5.50 18.00 8.86
C TYR A 186 6.16 19.38 8.77
N ALA A 187 7.19 19.53 7.95
CA ALA A 187 7.88 20.81 7.78
C ALA A 187 6.92 21.94 7.29
N GLN A 188 6.00 21.61 6.39
CA GLN A 188 4.98 22.55 5.92
C GLN A 188 4.01 22.97 7.03
N ARG A 189 3.57 22.03 7.88
CA ARG A 189 2.70 22.34 9.03
C ARG A 189 3.37 23.27 10.04
N GLU A 190 4.65 23.03 10.36
CA GLU A 190 5.40 23.92 11.27
C GLU A 190 5.56 25.32 10.69
N THR A 191 5.80 25.43 9.38
CA THR A 191 5.96 26.73 8.72
C THR A 191 4.66 27.53 8.75
N VAL A 192 3.50 26.88 8.57
CA VAL A 192 2.19 27.51 8.69
C VAL A 192 1.90 27.92 10.13
N ALA A 193 2.22 27.06 11.11
CA ALA A 193 2.00 27.34 12.53
C ALA A 193 2.88 28.49 13.08
N ARG A 194 4.05 28.75 12.49
CA ARG A 194 4.94 29.88 12.87
C ARG A 194 4.55 31.21 12.23
N ARG A 195 3.64 31.21 11.24
CA ARG A 195 3.22 32.41 10.48
C ARG A 195 1.83 32.92 10.87
N GLY A 196 1.11 32.21 11.73
CA GLY A 196 -0.17 32.63 12.32
C GLY A 196 0.00 32.97 13.79
#